data_AF-A0A0F9BZR2-F1
#
_entry.id   AF-A0A0F9BZR2-F1
#
_cell.length_a   1.000
_cell.length_b   1.000
_cell.length_c   1.000
_cell.angle_alpha   90.00
_cell.angle_beta   90.00
_cell.angle_gamma   90.00
#
_symmetry.space_group_name_H-M   'P 1'
#
loop_
_entity.id
_entity.type
_entity.pdbx_description
1 polymer ?
#
loop_
_entity_poly.entity_id
_entity_poly.type
_entity_poly.pdbx_seq_one_letter_code
_entity_poly.pdbx_strand_id
1 'polypeptide(L)'
;MADNVEILMSIIGVELRKAQAIHKSMRSSHEGYAVIKEELDELWLEVKVNPPNNHAIAREAIQTAAMAARLCLDVLLPPPGRNPETEWVEFLREHQPVTRLDEGGELKR
;
A
#
# COMPACT_ATOMS: atom_id res chain seq x y z
N MET A 1 -19.66 11.08 5.88
CA MET A 1 -18.32 11.11 6.51
C MET A 1 -17.53 9.98 5.87
N ALA A 2 -16.26 10.20 5.55
CA ALA A 2 -15.40 9.12 5.07
C ALA A 2 -15.34 8.02 6.14
N ASP A 3 -15.39 6.76 5.73
CA ASP A 3 -15.25 5.66 6.69
C ASP A 3 -13.80 5.55 7.20
N ASN A 4 -13.59 4.73 8.23
CA ASN A 4 -12.25 4.58 8.84
C ASN A 4 -11.21 4.03 7.85
N VAL A 5 -11.64 3.27 6.83
CA VAL A 5 -10.75 2.70 5.81
C VAL A 5 -10.28 3.81 4.88
N GLU A 6 -11.20 4.66 4.40
CA GLU A 6 -10.88 5.81 3.56
C GLU A 6 -9.91 6.78 4.28
N ILE A 7 -10.12 7.01 5.58
CA ILE A 7 -9.21 7.82 6.40
C ILE A 7 -7.82 7.18 6.47
N LEU A 8 -7.75 5.87 6.76
CA LEU A 8 -6.47 5.15 6.85
C LEU A 8 -5.72 5.17 5.50
N MET A 9 -6.41 4.92 4.39
CA MET A 9 -5.83 4.97 3.05
C MET A 9 -5.32 6.37 2.70
N SER A 10 -6.01 7.43 3.13
CA SER A 10 -5.52 8.80 2.99
C SER A 10 -4.21 9.02 3.76
N ILE A 11 -4.12 8.53 5.00
CA ILE A 11 -2.91 8.62 5.84
C ILE A 11 -1.73 7.87 5.21
N ILE A 12 -1.95 6.63 4.75
CA ILE A 12 -0.93 5.85 4.02
C ILE A 12 -0.48 6.59 2.77
N GLY A 13 -1.41 7.19 2.02
CA GLY A 13 -1.08 7.98 0.84
C GLY A 13 -0.25 9.23 1.16
N VAL A 14 -0.45 9.86 2.32
CA VAL A 14 0.39 10.97 2.79
C VAL A 14 1.80 10.49 3.12
N GLU A 15 1.94 9.40 3.87
CA GLU A 15 3.26 8.86 4.24
C GLU A 15 4.05 8.40 3.01
N LEU A 16 3.38 7.74 2.06
CA LEU A 16 3.94 7.37 0.77
C LEU A 16 4.52 8.59 0.03
N ARG A 17 3.74 9.68 -0.12
CA ARG A 17 4.22 10.90 -0.79
C ARG A 17 5.38 11.56 -0.04
N LYS A 18 5.38 11.52 1.29
CA LYS A 18 6.51 12.00 2.11
C LYS A 18 7.76 11.19 1.82
N ALA A 19 7.68 9.87 1.78
CA ALA A 19 8.82 9.02 1.43
C ALA A 19 9.33 9.28 0.00
N GLN A 20 8.42 9.48 -0.96
CA GLN A 20 8.78 9.88 -2.35
C GLN A 20 9.57 11.19 -2.42
N ALA A 21 9.28 12.13 -1.52
CA ALA A 21 9.93 13.43 -1.49
C ALA A 21 11.34 13.37 -0.85
N ILE A 22 11.56 12.44 0.08
CA ILE A 22 12.79 12.34 0.87
C ILE A 22 13.78 11.35 0.24
N HIS A 23 13.28 10.26 -0.33
CA HIS A 23 14.10 9.15 -0.84
C HIS A 23 14.02 9.04 -2.36
N LYS A 24 15.11 8.53 -2.98
CA LYS A 24 15.11 8.19 -4.41
C LYS A 24 14.17 7.02 -4.67
N SER A 25 13.68 6.92 -5.91
CA SER A 25 12.91 5.74 -6.33
C SER A 25 13.71 4.46 -6.17
N MET A 26 13.03 3.40 -5.72
CA MET A 26 13.57 2.05 -5.66
C MET A 26 13.91 1.55 -7.07
N ARG A 27 14.98 0.77 -7.21
CA ARG A 27 15.48 0.31 -8.52
C ARG A 27 15.20 -1.16 -8.80
N SER A 28 14.88 -1.93 -7.77
CA SER A 28 14.66 -3.38 -7.90
C SER A 28 13.75 -3.93 -6.81
N SER A 29 13.21 -5.12 -7.04
CA SER A 29 12.39 -5.83 -6.07
C SER A 29 13.18 -6.22 -4.82
N HIS A 30 14.47 -6.51 -4.95
CA HIS A 30 15.36 -6.80 -3.82
C HIS A 30 15.59 -5.57 -2.94
N GLU A 31 15.82 -4.41 -3.56
CA GLU A 31 15.93 -3.13 -2.84
C GLU A 31 14.63 -2.80 -2.12
N GLY A 32 13.48 -2.87 -2.81
CA GLY A 32 12.20 -2.60 -2.16
C GLY A 32 11.85 -3.61 -1.07
N TYR A 33 12.18 -4.89 -1.24
CA TYR A 33 12.05 -5.88 -0.16
C TYR A 33 12.91 -5.52 1.05
N ALA A 34 14.16 -5.12 0.84
CA ALA A 34 15.05 -4.72 1.93
C ALA A 34 14.49 -3.53 2.72
N VAL A 35 13.95 -2.52 2.02
CA VAL A 35 13.30 -1.35 2.65
C VAL A 35 12.05 -1.76 3.41
N ILE A 36 11.17 -2.57 2.82
CA ILE A 36 9.96 -3.07 3.52
C ILE A 36 10.35 -3.87 4.77
N LYS A 37 11.42 -4.67 4.67
CA LYS A 37 11.92 -5.45 5.80
C LYS A 37 12.44 -4.54 6.92
N GLU A 38 13.13 -3.45 6.59
CA GLU A 38 13.59 -2.46 7.56
C GLU A 38 12.41 -1.87 8.35
N GLU A 39 11.37 -1.38 7.65
CA GLU A 39 10.16 -0.85 8.30
C GLU A 39 9.43 -1.92 9.14
N LEU A 40 9.41 -3.17 8.68
CA LEU A 40 8.82 -4.28 9.42
C LEU A 40 9.61 -4.63 10.68
N ASP A 41 10.95 -4.56 10.62
CA ASP A 41 11.81 -4.74 11.78
C ASP A 41 11.59 -3.60 12.79
N GLU A 42 11.41 -2.36 12.35
CA GLU A 42 11.05 -1.20 13.20
C GLU A 42 9.67 -1.37 13.85
N LEU A 43 8.66 -1.76 13.08
CA LEU A 43 7.35 -2.12 13.61
C LEU A 43 7.47 -3.21 14.68
N TRP A 44 8.28 -4.24 14.44
CA TRP A 44 8.51 -5.30 15.41
C TRP A 44 9.20 -4.81 16.68
N LEU A 45 10.13 -3.84 16.58
CA LEU A 45 10.74 -3.22 17.75
C LEU A 45 9.69 -2.55 18.63
N GLU A 46 8.80 -1.74 18.05
CA GLU A 46 7.73 -1.04 18.77
C GLU A 46 6.72 -2.02 19.41
N VAL A 47 6.36 -3.10 18.71
CA VAL A 47 5.45 -4.13 19.23
C VAL A 47 6.00 -4.85 20.46
N LYS A 48 7.33 -5.01 20.56
CA LYS A 48 7.98 -5.66 21.70
C LYS A 48 8.11 -4.77 22.93
N VAL A 49 7.88 -3.47 22.82
CA VAL A 49 8.00 -2.54 23.95
C VAL A 49 6.89 -2.81 24.98
N ASN A 50 7.23 -2.72 26.26
CA ASN A 50 6.29 -2.86 27.37
C ASN A 50 6.46 -1.69 28.36
N PRO A 51 5.42 -0.86 28.60
CA PRO A 51 4.06 -0.97 28.06
C PRO A 51 3.98 -0.61 26.57
N PRO A 52 3.02 -1.18 25.82
CA PRO A 52 2.88 -0.89 24.39
C PRO A 52 2.47 0.56 24.15
N ASN A 53 3.08 1.18 23.14
CA ASN A 53 2.67 2.49 22.64
C ASN A 53 1.92 2.33 21.30
N ASN A 54 0.60 2.27 21.35
CA ASN A 54 -0.22 2.04 20.17
C ASN A 54 -0.05 3.11 19.07
N HIS A 55 0.29 4.35 19.42
CA HIS A 55 0.57 5.38 18.42
C HIS A 55 1.88 5.13 17.68
N ALA A 56 2.92 4.69 18.37
CA ALA A 56 4.20 4.33 17.75
C ALA A 56 4.04 3.09 16.85
N ILE A 57 3.37 2.06 17.34
CA ILE A 57 3.06 0.85 16.56
C ILE A 57 2.25 1.19 15.31
N ALA A 58 1.21 2.03 15.43
CA ALA A 58 0.41 2.45 14.28
C ALA A 58 1.23 3.22 13.24
N ARG A 59 2.16 4.08 13.69
CA ARG A 59 3.06 4.82 12.80
C ARG A 59 3.92 3.88 11.95
N GLU A 60 4.59 2.90 12.56
CA GLU A 60 5.44 1.98 11.81
C GLU A 60 4.64 1.03 10.92
N ALA A 61 3.41 0.65 11.32
CA ALA A 61 2.51 -0.12 10.47
C ALA A 61 2.09 0.68 9.22
N ILE A 62 1.82 1.98 9.36
CA ILE A 62 1.51 2.87 8.24
C ILE A 62 2.72 3.03 7.32
N GLN A 63 3.93 3.22 7.87
CA GLN A 63 5.16 3.30 7.07
C GLN A 63 5.43 2.00 6.30
N THR A 64 5.26 0.84 6.95
CA THR A 64 5.38 -0.48 6.31
C THR A 64 4.40 -0.60 5.14
N ALA A 65 3.13 -0.23 5.33
CA ALA A 65 2.13 -0.24 4.27
C ALA A 65 2.48 0.73 3.11
N ALA A 66 2.97 1.92 3.45
CA ALA A 66 3.42 2.90 2.47
C ALA A 66 4.62 2.38 1.65
N MET A 67 5.59 1.70 2.27
CA MET A 67 6.76 1.16 1.56
C MET A 67 6.40 -0.02 0.66
N ALA A 68 5.44 -0.86 1.06
CA ALA A 68 4.89 -1.89 0.18
C ALA A 68 4.21 -1.27 -1.05
N ALA A 69 3.38 -0.24 -0.85
CA ALA A 69 2.77 0.50 -1.96
C ALA A 69 3.84 1.19 -2.84
N ARG A 70 4.94 1.68 -2.23
CA ARG A 70 6.04 2.31 -2.96
C ARG A 70 6.77 1.33 -3.86
N LEU A 71 7.04 0.10 -3.40
CA LEU A 71 7.61 -0.96 -4.23
C LEU A 71 6.74 -1.24 -5.45
N CYS A 72 5.41 -1.28 -5.28
CA CYS A 72 4.49 -1.41 -6.41
C CYS A 72 4.66 -0.25 -7.40
N LEU A 73 4.69 1.00 -6.93
CA LEU A 73 4.78 2.17 -7.80
C LEU A 73 6.15 2.34 -8.50
N ASP A 74 7.24 1.99 -7.85
CA ASP A 74 8.59 2.23 -8.38
C ASP A 74 9.10 1.08 -9.25
N VAL A 75 8.69 -0.16 -8.96
CA VAL A 75 9.35 -1.35 -9.53
C VAL A 75 8.35 -2.34 -10.13
N LEU A 76 7.27 -2.69 -9.43
CA LEU A 76 6.43 -3.82 -9.84
C LEU A 76 5.35 -3.44 -10.84
N LEU A 77 4.80 -2.23 -10.71
CA LEU A 77 3.80 -1.67 -11.62
C LEU A 77 4.47 -0.56 -12.44
N PRO A 78 4.29 -0.56 -13.77
CA PRO A 78 5.15 0.16 -14.69
C PRO A 78 4.98 1.69 -14.64
N PRO A 79 6.03 2.50 -14.90
CA PRO A 79 5.87 3.91 -15.21
C PRO A 79 5.21 4.10 -16.60
N PRO A 80 4.42 5.18 -16.80
CA PRO A 80 3.62 5.39 -18.00
C PRO A 80 4.49 5.55 -19.26
N GLY A 81 4.35 4.58 -20.17
CA GLY A 81 4.96 4.61 -21.50
C GLY A 81 4.04 4.16 -22.64
N ARG A 82 2.79 3.71 -22.38
CA ARG A 82 1.78 3.59 -23.45
C ARG A 82 0.33 3.89 -23.06
N ASN A 83 -0.11 3.58 -21.85
CA ASN A 83 -1.31 4.16 -21.24
C ASN A 83 -1.38 3.73 -19.76
N PRO A 84 -1.21 4.62 -18.77
CA PRO A 84 -1.28 4.25 -17.35
C PRO A 84 -2.66 3.74 -16.93
N GLU A 85 -3.73 4.08 -17.65
CA GLU A 85 -5.05 3.50 -17.38
C GLU A 85 -5.11 2.02 -17.77
N THR A 86 -4.42 1.55 -18.80
CA THR A 86 -4.58 0.17 -19.31
C THR A 86 -3.95 -0.87 -18.38
N GLU A 87 -2.70 -0.70 -17.96
CA GLU A 87 -1.98 -1.70 -17.14
C GLU A 87 -2.53 -1.80 -15.71
N TRP A 88 -2.85 -0.66 -15.10
CA TRP A 88 -3.48 -0.65 -13.78
C TRP A 88 -4.91 -1.18 -13.84
N VAL A 89 -5.69 -0.83 -14.87
CA VAL A 89 -7.03 -1.38 -15.05
C VAL A 89 -6.97 -2.88 -15.36
N GLU A 90 -6.01 -3.37 -16.12
CA GLU A 90 -5.84 -4.81 -16.38
C GLU A 90 -5.45 -5.57 -15.12
N PHE A 91 -4.43 -5.10 -14.40
CA PHE A 91 -4.04 -5.66 -13.11
C PHE A 91 -5.23 -5.66 -12.13
N LEU A 92 -5.97 -4.54 -12.05
CA LEU A 92 -7.16 -4.46 -11.21
C LEU A 92 -8.29 -5.34 -11.72
N ARG A 93 -8.52 -5.49 -13.03
CA ARG A 93 -9.55 -6.39 -13.59
C ARG A 93 -9.29 -7.85 -13.24
N GLU A 94 -8.03 -8.27 -13.24
CA GLU A 94 -7.63 -9.62 -12.84
C GLU A 94 -7.83 -9.87 -11.33
N HIS A 95 -7.76 -8.82 -10.51
CA HIS A 95 -7.73 -8.93 -9.04
C HIS A 95 -8.92 -8.27 -8.32
N GLN A 96 -9.86 -7.66 -9.03
CA GLN A 96 -11.12 -7.22 -8.46
C GLN A 96 -11.93 -8.46 -8.07
N PRO A 97 -12.53 -8.51 -6.87
CA PRO A 97 -13.56 -9.50 -6.63
C PRO A 97 -14.64 -9.26 -7.68
N VAL A 98 -14.90 -10.26 -8.53
CA VAL A 98 -16.08 -10.30 -9.37
C VAL A 98 -17.26 -10.26 -8.40
N THR A 99 -17.76 -9.07 -8.08
CA THR A 99 -19.17 -8.94 -7.74
C THR A 99 -19.87 -9.41 -9.01
N ARG A 100 -20.19 -10.71 -9.03
CA ARG A 100 -21.10 -11.28 -10.01
C ARG A 100 -22.37 -10.43 -9.90
N LEU A 101 -22.52 -9.47 -10.81
CA LEU A 101 -23.82 -9.25 -11.37
C LEU A 101 -24.10 -10.55 -12.10
N ASP A 102 -24.94 -11.39 -11.52
CA ASP A 102 -25.70 -12.33 -12.33
C ASP A 102 -26.44 -11.50 -13.40
N GLU A 103 -26.69 -12.10 -14.55
CA GLU A 103 -27.27 -11.45 -15.74
C GLU A 103 -28.68 -10.86 -15.51
N GLY A 104 -29.13 -10.75 -14.24
CA GLY A 104 -30.40 -10.18 -13.79
C GLY A 104 -30.31 -9.12 -12.68
N GLY A 105 -29.13 -8.73 -12.19
CA GLY A 105 -28.99 -7.53 -11.34
C GLY A 105 -29.72 -7.55 -9.98
N GLU A 106 -29.69 -8.65 -9.23
CA GLU A 106 -30.15 -8.66 -7.84
C GLU A 106 -29.09 -9.17 -6.85
N LEU A 107 -28.93 -8.45 -5.73
CA LEU A 107 -28.04 -8.83 -4.64
C LEU A 107 -28.54 -10.12 -3.96
N LYS A 108 -27.77 -11.21 -4.03
CA LYS A 108 -27.99 -12.36 -3.14
C LYS A 108 -27.58 -12.01 -1.71
N ARG A 109 -28.53 -12.17 -0.80
CA ARG A 109 -28.35 -12.11 0.66
C ARG A 109 -27.56 -13.30 1.18
#